data_AF-A0A482WI72-F1
#
_entry.id   AF-A0A482WI72-F1
#
_cell.length_a   1.000
_cell.length_b   1.000
_cell.length_c   1.000
_cell.angle_alpha   90.00
_cell.angle_beta   90.00
_cell.angle_gamma   90.00
#
_symmetry.space_group_name_H-M   'P 1'
#
loop_
_entity.id
_entity.type
_entity.pdbx_description
1 polymer ?
#
loop_
_entity_poly.entity_id
_entity_poly.type
_entity_poly.pdbx_seq_one_letter_code
_entity_poly.pdbx_strand_id
1 'polypeptide(L)'
;INRETEQLVFDIQDLERWRDRLYEAVSTGRVINSQGQSIPLTEEKGIDILGDLIEASSLSINRNLYGDLHNLGHAALGLAHDPEFKYL
;
A
#
# COMPACT_ATOMS: atom_id res chain seq x y z
N ILE A 1 -1.26 14.38 -4.09
CA ILE A 1 0.00 14.94 -3.55
C ILE A 1 1.06 14.76 -4.62
N ASN A 2 1.75 15.84 -4.99
CA ASN A 2 2.77 15.79 -6.03
C ASN A 2 4.07 16.43 -5.54
N ARG A 3 4.93 15.61 -4.94
CA ARG A 3 6.28 15.99 -4.49
C ARG A 3 7.31 15.04 -5.09
N GLU A 4 7.71 15.30 -6.32
CA GLU A 4 8.70 14.48 -7.02
C GLU A 4 10.04 14.40 -6.28
N THR A 5 10.49 15.49 -5.67
CA THR A 5 11.76 15.55 -4.91
C THR A 5 11.78 14.63 -3.71
N GLU A 6 10.62 14.33 -3.13
CA GLU A 6 10.45 13.41 -1.99
C GLU A 6 9.82 12.08 -2.40
N GLN A 7 9.67 11.83 -3.71
CA GLN A 7 9.03 10.63 -4.25
C GLN A 7 7.58 10.41 -3.76
N LEU A 8 6.87 11.47 -3.36
CA LEU A 8 5.48 11.42 -2.95
C LEU A 8 4.58 11.88 -4.08
N VAL A 9 4.36 10.99 -5.06
CA VAL A 9 3.43 11.23 -6.18
C VAL A 9 2.33 10.18 -6.10
N PHE A 10 1.17 10.58 -5.58
CA PHE A 10 -0.01 9.71 -5.44
C PHE A 10 -1.28 10.56 -5.26
N ASP A 11 -2.44 9.94 -5.49
CA ASP A 11 -3.74 10.51 -5.15
C ASP A 11 -4.52 9.64 -4.14
N ILE A 12 -5.67 10.14 -3.68
CA ILE A 12 -6.50 9.39 -2.71
C ILE A 12 -7.07 8.10 -3.34
N GLN A 13 -7.29 8.06 -4.65
CA GLN A 13 -7.80 6.88 -5.33
C GLN A 13 -6.77 5.74 -5.35
N ASP A 14 -5.47 6.06 -5.36
CA ASP A 14 -4.40 5.07 -5.18
C ASP A 14 -4.55 4.35 -3.83
N LEU A 15 -4.72 5.12 -2.74
CA LEU A 15 -4.91 4.57 -1.40
C LEU A 15 -6.18 3.72 -1.30
N GLU A 16 -7.30 4.20 -1.85
CA GLU A 16 -8.57 3.47 -1.86
C GLU A 16 -8.46 2.15 -2.63
N ARG A 17 -7.77 2.16 -3.77
CA ARG A 17 -7.56 0.96 -4.60
C ARG A 17 -6.70 -0.07 -3.88
N TRP A 18 -5.65 0.36 -3.19
CA TRP A 18 -4.81 -0.55 -2.41
C TRP A 18 -5.57 -1.15 -1.22
N ARG A 19 -6.35 -0.33 -0.51
CA ARG A 19 -7.26 -0.81 0.54
C ARG A 19 -8.20 -1.89 0.01
N ASP A 20 -8.85 -1.66 -1.12
CA ASP A 20 -9.83 -2.60 -1.67
C ASP A 20 -9.16 -3.93 -2.08
N ARG A 21 -7.96 -3.88 -2.66
CA ARG A 21 -7.15 -5.08 -2.97
C ARG A 21 -6.72 -5.85 -1.72
N LEU A 22 -6.39 -5.16 -0.63
CA LEU A 22 -6.06 -5.79 0.64
C LEU A 22 -7.28 -6.45 1.28
N TYR A 23 -8.46 -5.82 1.21
CA TYR A 23 -9.71 -6.46 1.64
C TYR A 23 -10.04 -7.70 0.80
N GLU A 24 -9.87 -7.64 -0.51
CA GLU A 24 -10.04 -8.80 -1.39
C GLU A 24 -9.09 -9.93 -0.97
N ALA A 25 -7.81 -9.63 -0.75
CA ALA A 25 -6.82 -10.62 -0.34
C ALA A 25 -7.20 -11.32 0.98
N VAL A 26 -7.65 -10.56 1.98
CA VAL A 26 -8.11 -11.10 3.27
C VAL A 26 -9.36 -11.95 3.08
N SER A 27 -10.36 -11.46 2.32
CA SER A 27 -11.63 -12.16 2.11
C SER A 27 -11.48 -13.48 1.34
N THR A 28 -10.49 -13.55 0.45
CA THR A 28 -10.21 -14.73 -0.39
C THR A 28 -9.16 -15.66 0.23
N GLY A 29 -8.47 -15.22 1.29
CA GLY A 29 -7.40 -15.94 1.95
C GLY A 29 -6.15 -16.13 1.08
N ARG A 30 -5.89 -15.24 0.11
CA ARG A 30 -4.77 -15.35 -0.81
C ARG A 30 -4.32 -14.00 -1.35
N VAL A 31 -3.06 -13.92 -1.79
CA VAL A 31 -2.45 -12.74 -2.42
C VAL A 31 -1.77 -13.12 -3.73
N ILE A 32 -1.48 -12.15 -4.59
CA ILE A 32 -0.80 -12.35 -5.87
C ILE A 32 0.61 -11.79 -5.79
N ASN A 33 1.63 -12.62 -5.96
CA ASN A 33 3.01 -12.16 -5.99
C ASN A 33 3.34 -11.41 -7.30
N SER A 34 4.53 -10.82 -7.38
CA SER A 34 5.01 -10.09 -8.57
C SER A 34 5.10 -10.92 -9.85
N GLN A 35 5.10 -12.26 -9.76
CA GLN A 35 5.07 -13.19 -10.89
C GLN A 35 3.65 -13.59 -11.31
N GLY A 36 2.61 -13.06 -10.66
CA GLY A 36 1.22 -13.40 -10.92
C GLY A 36 0.76 -14.70 -10.26
N GLN A 37 1.56 -15.29 -9.36
CA GLN A 37 1.21 -16.52 -8.66
C GLN A 37 0.37 -16.22 -7.42
N SER A 38 -0.64 -17.05 -7.18
CA SER A 38 -1.44 -17.01 -5.97
C SER A 38 -0.70 -17.64 -4.79
N ILE A 39 -0.49 -16.86 -3.73
CA ILE A 39 0.11 -17.29 -2.47
C ILE A 39 -0.99 -17.34 -1.40
N PRO A 40 -1.24 -18.48 -0.74
CA PRO A 40 -2.25 -18.57 0.30
C PRO A 40 -1.82 -17.82 1.57
N LEU A 41 -2.77 -17.17 2.23
CA LEU A 41 -2.60 -16.60 3.56
C LEU A 41 -2.90 -17.70 4.59
N THR A 42 -1.86 -18.40 5.03
CA THR A 42 -1.98 -19.49 6.01
C THR A 42 -2.05 -18.93 7.44
N GLU A 43 -2.47 -19.75 8.41
CA GLU A 43 -2.47 -19.36 9.83
C GLU A 43 -1.08 -18.96 10.33
N GLU A 44 -0.02 -19.63 9.83
CA GLU A 44 1.36 -19.37 10.26
C GLU A 44 2.00 -18.14 9.59
N LYS A 45 1.71 -17.90 8.32
CA LYS A 45 2.42 -16.89 7.50
C LYS A 45 1.56 -15.75 7.00
N GLY A 46 0.24 -15.88 7.07
CA GLY A 46 -0.69 -14.91 6.49
C GLY A 46 -0.53 -13.51 7.08
N ILE A 47 -0.35 -13.40 8.40
CA ILE A 47 -0.21 -12.09 9.06
C ILE A 47 1.12 -11.41 8.73
N ASP A 48 2.20 -12.18 8.60
CA ASP A 48 3.53 -11.70 8.24
C ASP A 48 3.51 -11.11 6.82
N ILE A 49 2.93 -11.85 5.88
CA ILE A 49 2.71 -11.40 4.50
C ILE A 49 1.85 -10.14 4.48
N LEU A 50 0.74 -10.09 5.22
CA LEU A 50 -0.12 -8.91 5.25
C LEU A 50 0.59 -7.69 5.84
N GLY A 51 1.41 -7.86 6.87
CA GLY A 51 2.24 -6.79 7.43
C GLY A 51 3.16 -6.18 6.39
N ASP A 52 3.92 -7.02 5.68
CA ASP A 52 4.82 -6.59 4.61
C ASP A 52 4.08 -5.88 3.46
N LEU A 53 2.86 -6.29 3.14
CA LEU A 53 2.04 -5.66 2.10
C LEU A 53 1.44 -4.32 2.55
N ILE A 54 0.98 -4.19 3.80
CA ILE A 54 0.29 -2.99 4.31
C ILE A 54 1.28 -1.87 4.61
N GLU A 55 2.39 -2.19 5.28
CA GLU A 55 3.49 -1.23 5.50
C GLU A 55 4.24 -0.94 4.20
N ALA A 56 4.24 -1.90 3.27
CA ALA A 56 5.06 -1.92 2.06
C ALA A 56 6.57 -1.92 2.35
N SER A 57 6.99 -2.89 3.16
CA SER A 57 8.40 -3.14 3.47
C SER A 57 9.18 -3.60 2.23
N SER A 58 10.52 -3.67 2.32
CA SER A 58 11.36 -4.26 1.27
C SER A 58 11.07 -5.74 1.01
N LEU A 59 10.32 -6.40 1.89
CA LEU A 59 9.90 -7.80 1.79
C LEU A 59 8.53 -7.96 1.12
N SER A 60 7.84 -6.86 0.79
CA SER A 60 6.55 -6.88 0.09
C SER A 60 6.64 -7.68 -1.21
N ILE A 61 5.86 -8.75 -1.29
CA ILE A 61 5.90 -9.68 -2.42
C ILE A 61 5.34 -9.09 -3.73
N ASN A 62 4.59 -7.98 -3.64
CA ASN A 62 4.03 -7.29 -4.80
C ASN A 62 3.62 -5.84 -4.51
N ARG A 63 4.60 -4.96 -4.34
CA ARG A 63 4.37 -3.52 -4.09
C ARG A 63 3.62 -2.81 -5.21
N ASN A 64 3.75 -3.27 -6.46
CA ASN A 64 3.01 -2.69 -7.60
C ASN A 64 1.50 -2.91 -7.48
N LEU A 65 1.09 -4.05 -6.92
CA LEU A 65 -0.32 -4.39 -6.76
C LEU A 65 -0.89 -3.85 -5.44
N TYR A 66 -0.18 -4.04 -4.32
CA TYR A 66 -0.71 -3.70 -2.98
C TYR A 66 -0.29 -2.31 -2.48
N GLY A 67 0.65 -1.67 -3.17
CA GLY A 67 0.99 -0.27 -2.95
C GLY A 67 1.84 0.00 -1.71
N ASP A 68 1.66 1.19 -1.17
CA ASP A 68 2.33 1.72 0.02
C ASP A 68 1.32 2.42 0.94
N LEU A 69 0.29 1.67 1.32
CA LEU A 69 -0.92 2.22 1.94
C LEU A 69 -0.63 2.89 3.29
N HIS A 70 0.11 2.23 4.18
CA HIS A 70 0.40 2.77 5.50
C HIS A 70 1.22 4.05 5.43
N ASN A 71 2.34 4.04 4.69
CA ASN A 71 3.26 5.17 4.69
C ASN A 71 2.68 6.36 3.91
N LEU A 72 2.04 6.12 2.76
CA LEU A 72 1.37 7.20 2.03
C LEU A 72 0.08 7.66 2.71
N GLY A 73 -0.53 6.82 3.56
CA GLY A 73 -1.58 7.24 4.48
C GLY A 73 -1.08 8.27 5.50
N HIS A 74 0.07 8.03 6.14
CA HIS A 74 0.74 9.02 6.99
C HIS A 74 1.04 10.31 6.23
N ALA A 75 1.59 10.20 5.01
CA ALA A 75 1.88 11.37 4.18
C ALA A 75 0.61 12.15 3.81
N ALA A 76 -0.48 11.47 3.44
CA ALA A 76 -1.75 12.11 3.10
C ALA A 76 -2.32 12.93 4.25
N LEU A 77 -2.30 12.37 5.46
CA LEU A 77 -2.77 13.04 6.67
C LEU A 77 -1.82 14.17 7.09
N GLY A 78 -0.51 13.91 7.11
CA GLY A 78 0.50 14.88 7.49
C GLY A 78 0.51 16.12 6.59
N LEU A 79 0.20 15.94 5.30
CA LEU A 79 0.19 17.00 4.29
C LEU A 79 -1.20 17.55 3.99
N ALA A 80 -2.25 17.11 4.69
CA ALA A 80 -3.64 17.50 4.39
C ALA A 80 -3.88 19.01 4.44
N HIS A 81 -3.08 19.74 5.22
CA HIS A 81 -3.18 21.19 5.37
C HIS A 81 -2.57 21.98 4.19
N ASP A 82 -1.60 21.38 3.48
CA ASP A 82 -0.98 21.96 2.28
C ASP A 82 -0.45 20.87 1.33
N PRO A 83 -1.34 20.11 0.65
CA PRO A 83 -0.96 18.95 -0.14
C PRO A 83 -0.23 19.29 -1.44
N GLU A 84 -0.23 20.57 -1.83
CA GLU A 84 0.44 21.12 -3.02
C GLU A 84 1.59 22.06 -2.67
N PHE A 85 1.95 22.22 -1.38
CA PHE A 85 3.07 23.04 -0.92
C PHE A 85 2.99 24.50 -1.37
N LYS A 86 1.78 25.08 -1.33
CA LYS A 86 1.54 26.47 -1.72
C LYS A 86 1.88 27.47 -0.62
N TYR A 87 1.99 27.05 0.63
CA TYR A 87 1.93 27.92 1.79
C TYR A 87 3.16 27.90 2.72
N LEU A 88 4.18 27.06 2.41
CA LEU A 88 5.47 26.93 3.14
C LEU A 88 5.29 26.67 4.65
#